data_AF-A0A818PED1-F1
#
_entry.id   AF-A0A818PED1-F1
#
_cell.length_a   1.000
_cell.length_b   1.000
_cell.length_c   1.000
_cell.angle_alpha   90.00
_cell.angle_beta   90.00
_cell.angle_gamma   90.00
#
_symmetry.space_group_name_H-M   'P 1'
#
loop_
_entity.id
_entity.type
_entity.pdbx_description
1 polymer ?
#
loop_
_entity_poly.entity_id
_entity_poly.type
_entity_poly.pdbx_seq_one_letter_code
_entity_poly.pdbx_strand_id
1 'polypeptide(L)'
;LQVKLTAHPSLIDDSLSNEIFDSQLNTLIIPLEVKVADQIRTVPFSISAILTTSDLQFDVENIDFGCCTTSESVLTKIQLKNNSRLAQVFEFFNLPNVSFCFFFEKKKDKYR
;
A
#
# COMPACT_ATOMS: atom_id res chain seq x y z
N LEU A 1 25.55 23.79 1.03
CA LEU A 1 24.59 23.59 -0.08
C LEU A 1 23.19 23.68 0.48
N GLN A 2 22.44 24.73 0.15
CA GLN A 2 21.04 24.86 0.52
C GLN A 2 20.20 24.66 -0.75
N VAL A 3 19.28 23.70 -0.70
CA VAL A 3 18.38 23.37 -1.80
C VAL A 3 16.96 23.67 -1.34
N LYS A 4 16.21 24.40 -2.16
CA LYS A 4 14.80 24.70 -1.92
C LYS A 4 13.95 24.01 -2.99
N LEU A 5 13.04 23.15 -2.54
CA LEU A 5 12.05 22.50 -3.39
C LEU A 5 10.79 23.37 -3.39
N THR A 6 10.27 23.67 -4.58
CA THR A 6 9.02 24.41 -4.75
C THR A 6 8.06 23.64 -5.62
N ALA A 7 6.80 23.54 -5.19
CA ALA A 7 5.72 22.95 -5.96
C ALA A 7 5.54 23.73 -7.27
N HIS A 8 5.36 23.01 -8.39
CA HIS A 8 5.12 23.65 -9.66
C HIS A 8 3.69 24.20 -9.72
N PRO A 9 3.45 25.44 -10.20
CA PRO A 9 2.12 26.05 -10.23
C PRO A 9 1.04 25.25 -10.96
N SER A 10 1.44 24.41 -11.92
CA SER A 10 0.54 23.53 -12.68
C SER A 10 -0.15 22.46 -11.82
N LEU A 11 0.32 22.19 -10.60
CA LEU A 11 -0.31 21.22 -9.69
C LEU A 11 -1.67 21.68 -9.18
N ILE A 12 -1.96 22.98 -9.25
CA ILE A 12 -3.23 23.60 -8.81
C ILE A 12 -4.18 23.81 -10.00
N ASP A 13 -3.69 23.59 -11.23
CA ASP A 13 -4.46 23.78 -12.45
C ASP A 13 -5.17 22.46 -12.82
N ASP A 14 -6.48 22.40 -12.53
CA ASP A 14 -7.33 21.25 -12.79
C ASP A 14 -7.32 20.81 -14.27
N SER A 15 -6.95 21.72 -15.19
CA SER A 15 -6.87 21.43 -16.62
C SER A 15 -5.75 20.45 -17.00
N LEU A 16 -4.74 20.28 -16.14
CA LEU A 16 -3.58 19.40 -16.37
C LEU A 16 -3.67 18.07 -15.60
N SER A 17 -4.81 17.79 -14.98
CA SER A 17 -5.07 16.55 -14.22
C SER A 17 -4.78 15.27 -14.99
N ASN A 18 -5.04 15.25 -16.30
CA ASN A 18 -4.76 14.10 -17.17
C ASN A 18 -3.27 13.93 -17.53
N GLU A 19 -2.46 14.99 -17.42
CA GLU A 19 -1.00 14.92 -17.62
C GLU A 19 -0.28 14.51 -16.33
N ILE A 20 -0.90 14.83 -15.17
CA ILE A 20 -0.40 14.52 -13.83
C ILE A 20 -0.74 13.07 -13.43
N PHE A 21 -1.85 12.51 -13.91
CA PHE A 21 -2.26 11.14 -13.56
C PHE A 21 -2.43 10.24 -14.79
N ASP A 22 -1.57 9.23 -14.89
CA ASP A 22 -1.72 8.14 -15.85
C ASP A 22 -2.62 7.05 -15.26
N SER A 23 -3.84 6.95 -15.79
CA SER A 23 -4.83 5.96 -15.36
C SER A 23 -4.50 4.53 -15.78
N GLN A 24 -3.71 4.33 -16.85
CA GLN A 24 -3.32 3.00 -17.31
C GLN A 24 -2.25 2.39 -16.40
N LEU A 25 -1.31 3.21 -15.95
CA LEU A 25 -0.22 2.79 -15.06
C LEU A 25 -0.52 3.04 -13.58
N ASN A 26 -1.66 3.67 -13.26
CA ASN A 26 -2.01 4.18 -11.93
C ASN A 26 -0.86 4.99 -11.32
N THR A 27 -0.22 5.83 -12.14
CA THR A 27 1.00 6.55 -11.79
C THR A 27 0.74 8.05 -11.79
N LEU A 28 1.07 8.68 -10.68
CA LEU A 28 1.01 10.11 -10.46
C LEU A 28 2.38 10.72 -10.76
N ILE A 29 2.44 11.70 -11.66
CA ILE A 29 3.64 12.45 -12.04
C ILE A 29 3.49 13.88 -11.54
N ILE A 30 4.32 14.24 -10.57
CA ILE A 30 4.29 15.54 -9.91
C ILE A 30 5.48 16.37 -10.40
N PRO A 31 5.28 17.40 -11.23
CA PRO A 31 6.34 18.35 -11.57
C PRO A 31 6.78 19.15 -10.35
N LEU A 32 8.09 19.28 -10.17
CA LEU A 32 8.75 20.00 -9.09
C LEU A 32 9.83 20.92 -9.66
N GLU A 33 9.99 22.07 -9.02
CA GLU A 33 11.08 22.99 -9.29
C GLU A 33 12.10 22.97 -8.17
N VAL A 34 13.38 22.80 -8.52
CA VAL A 34 14.49 22.80 -7.57
C VAL A 34 15.33 24.05 -7.77
N LYS A 35 15.46 24.85 -6.72
CA LYS A 35 16.34 26.02 -6.66
C LYS A 35 17.54 25.73 -5.78
N VAL A 36 18.73 25.87 -6.36
CA VAL A 36 20.00 25.74 -5.64
C VAL A 36 20.53 27.15 -5.36
N ALA A 37 21.05 27.38 -4.15
CA ALA A 37 21.74 28.63 -3.84
C ALA A 37 22.87 28.88 -4.86
N ASP A 38 23.03 30.13 -5.32
CA ASP A 38 23.93 30.57 -6.40
C ASP A 38 23.57 30.15 -7.84
N GLN A 39 22.43 29.49 -8.08
CA GLN A 39 21.93 29.27 -9.43
C GLN A 39 20.83 30.28 -9.81
N ILE A 40 21.00 30.94 -10.95
CA ILE A 40 20.02 31.88 -11.52
C ILE A 40 18.83 31.12 -12.15
N ARG A 41 19.07 29.90 -12.66
CA ARG A 41 18.04 29.08 -13.30
C ARG A 41 17.57 27.97 -12.37
N THR A 42 16.26 27.83 -12.27
CA THR A 42 15.59 26.69 -11.64
C THR A 42 15.75 25.44 -12.50
N VAL A 43 15.93 24.27 -11.89
CA VAL A 43 15.98 23.00 -12.59
C VAL A 43 14.62 22.28 -12.44
N PRO A 44 13.97 21.87 -13.55
CA PRO A 44 12.74 21.11 -13.48
C PRO A 44 13.04 19.64 -13.14
N PHE A 45 12.23 19.08 -12.25
CA PHE A 45 12.23 17.67 -11.86
C PHE A 45 10.81 17.14 -11.89
N SER A 46 10.66 15.82 -12.00
CA SER A 46 9.37 15.16 -11.88
C SER A 46 9.48 14.00 -10.90
N ILE A 47 8.53 13.90 -9.97
CA ILE A 47 8.41 12.77 -9.05
C ILE A 47 7.30 11.88 -9.59
N SER A 48 7.61 10.61 -9.85
CA SER A 48 6.60 9.61 -10.18
C SER A 48 6.27 8.75 -8.96
N ALA A 49 4.97 8.57 -8.70
CA ALA A 49 4.46 7.75 -7.62
C ALA A 49 3.42 6.79 -8.18
N ILE A 50 3.60 5.49 -7.93
CA ILE A 50 2.61 4.48 -8.30
C ILE A 50 1.61 4.39 -7.17
N LEU A 51 0.35 4.72 -7.47
CA LEU A 51 -0.73 4.56 -6.51
C LEU A 51 -1.03 3.06 -6.36
N THR A 52 -1.14 2.60 -5.12
CA THR A 52 -1.47 1.21 -4.81
C THR A 52 -2.55 1.20 -3.75
N THR A 53 -3.46 0.23 -3.82
CA THR A 53 -4.43 0.02 -2.76
C THR A 53 -3.74 -0.49 -1.51
N SER A 54 -4.38 -0.28 -0.36
CA SER A 54 -3.90 -0.78 0.94
C SER A 54 -4.70 -1.97 1.46
N ASP A 55 -5.58 -2.52 0.63
CA ASP A 55 -6.57 -3.50 1.05
C ASP A 55 -5.95 -4.89 1.23
N LEU A 56 -6.29 -5.52 2.35
CA LEU A 56 -5.99 -6.91 2.65
C LEU A 56 -7.27 -7.72 2.50
N GLN A 57 -7.19 -8.86 1.81
CA GLN A 57 -8.34 -9.70 1.50
C GLN A 57 -8.16 -11.11 2.07
N PHE A 58 -9.14 -11.57 2.84
CA PHE A 58 -9.25 -12.97 3.23
C PHE A 58 -9.87 -13.81 2.12
N ASP A 59 -9.48 -15.07 2.02
CA ASP A 59 -10.09 -16.05 1.11
C ASP A 59 -11.49 -16.48 1.55
N VAL A 60 -11.81 -16.33 2.84
CA VAL A 60 -13.11 -16.64 3.44
C VAL A 60 -13.62 -15.47 4.28
N GLU A 61 -14.94 -15.27 4.27
CA GLU A 61 -15.61 -14.24 5.10
C GLU A 61 -15.98 -14.75 6.49
N ASN A 62 -16.33 -16.04 6.60
CA ASN A 62 -16.73 -16.68 7.84
C ASN A 62 -15.99 -18.01 8.00
N ILE A 63 -15.58 -18.31 9.23
CA ILE A 63 -14.92 -19.56 9.59
C ILE A 63 -15.92 -20.43 10.33
N ASP A 64 -16.25 -21.58 9.76
CA ASP A 64 -17.04 -22.62 10.42
C ASP A 64 -16.11 -23.78 10.84
N PHE A 65 -16.10 -24.08 12.13
CA PHE A 65 -15.34 -25.19 12.71
C PHE A 65 -16.16 -26.48 12.80
N GLY A 66 -17.46 -26.43 12.48
CA GLY A 66 -18.39 -27.54 12.63
C GLY A 66 -18.67 -27.92 14.08
N CYS A 67 -19.08 -29.17 14.30
CA CYS A 67 -19.30 -29.72 15.63
C CYS A 67 -17.98 -30.13 16.30
N CYS A 68 -17.43 -29.28 17.16
CA CYS A 68 -16.26 -29.59 17.97
C CYS A 68 -16.63 -29.73 19.46
N THR A 69 -16.04 -30.71 20.14
CA THR A 69 -16.21 -30.88 21.60
C THR A 69 -15.24 -29.96 22.36
N THR A 70 -15.55 -29.63 23.62
CA THR A 70 -14.71 -28.75 24.46
C THR A 70 -13.32 -29.33 24.79
N SER A 71 -13.09 -30.60 24.49
CA SER A 71 -11.84 -31.31 24.74
C SER A 71 -10.90 -31.33 23.53
N GLU A 72 -11.37 -30.92 22.36
CA GLU A 72 -10.66 -31.06 21.09
C GLU A 72 -10.19 -29.70 20.55
N SER A 73 -9.00 -29.70 19.94
CA SER A 73 -8.48 -28.53 19.24
C SER A 73 -8.67 -28.69 17.74
N VAL A 74 -9.38 -27.76 17.11
CA VAL A 74 -9.59 -27.72 15.66
C VAL A 74 -8.71 -26.63 15.05
N LEU A 75 -8.13 -26.92 13.89
CA LEU A 75 -7.31 -25.98 13.15
C LEU A 75 -7.89 -25.78 11.75
N THR A 76 -8.14 -24.51 11.40
CA THR A 76 -8.54 -24.10 10.06
C THR A 76 -7.48 -23.17 9.48
N LYS A 77 -7.13 -23.38 8.21
CA LYS A 77 -6.20 -22.50 7.49
C LYS A 77 -6.99 -21.48 6.69
N ILE A 78 -6.62 -20.21 6.84
CA ILE A 78 -7.14 -19.11 6.05
C ILE A 78 -5.97 -18.44 5.31
N GLN A 79 -6.26 -17.84 4.17
CA GLN A 79 -5.28 -17.10 3.38
C GLN A 79 -5.59 -15.61 3.43
N LEU A 80 -4.59 -14.83 3.82
CA LEU A 80 -4.63 -13.38 3.73
C LEU A 80 -3.78 -12.94 2.54
N LYS A 81 -4.42 -12.29 1.57
CA LYS A 81 -3.80 -11.77 0.37
C LYS A 81 -3.60 -10.26 0.49
N ASN A 82 -2.37 -9.82 0.29
CA ASN A 82 -2.06 -8.41 0.12
C ASN A 82 -2.19 -8.04 -1.37
N ASN A 83 -3.15 -7.17 -1.67
CA ASN A 83 -3.37 -6.67 -3.03
C ASN A 83 -2.50 -5.44 -3.36
N SER A 84 -1.79 -4.89 -2.37
CA SER A 84 -0.82 -3.82 -2.54
C SER A 84 0.45 -4.31 -3.24
N ARG A 85 1.11 -3.40 -3.96
CA ARG A 85 2.47 -3.63 -4.49
C ARG A 85 3.53 -3.61 -3.40
N LEU A 86 3.23 -2.99 -2.26
CA LEU A 86 4.16 -2.82 -1.16
C LEU A 86 3.92 -3.84 -0.06
N ALA A 87 4.99 -4.21 0.64
CA ALA A 87 4.88 -5.02 1.85
C ALA A 87 4.14 -4.20 2.92
N GLN A 88 3.14 -4.81 3.54
CA GLN A 88 2.36 -4.20 4.61
C GLN A 88 2.51 -5.01 5.90
N VAL A 89 2.51 -4.30 7.02
CA VAL A 89 2.42 -4.89 8.35
C VAL A 89 0.95 -4.94 8.73
N PHE A 90 0.49 -6.07 9.25
CA PHE A 90 -0.88 -6.26 9.70
C PHE A 90 -0.90 -7.03 11.02
N GLU A 91 -1.95 -6.79 11.81
CA GLU A 91 -2.14 -7.39 13.13
C GLU A 91 -3.62 -7.73 13.33
N PHE A 92 -3.88 -8.73 14.17
CA PHE A 92 -5.25 -9.06 14.59
C PHE A 92 -5.58 -8.33 15.87
N PHE A 93 -6.70 -7.60 15.85
CA PHE A 93 -7.26 -6.91 17.01
C PHE A 93 -8.54 -7.61 17.48
N ASN A 94 -8.89 -7.45 18.76
CA ASN A 94 -10.12 -7.98 19.35
C ASN A 94 -10.28 -9.50 19.24
N LEU A 95 -9.21 -10.25 19.53
CA LEU A 95 -9.29 -11.69 19.62
C LEU A 95 -10.22 -12.12 20.78
N PRO A 96 -11.07 -13.14 20.59
CA PRO A 96 -11.89 -13.66 21.67
C PRO A 96 -11.03 -14.18 22.83
N ASN A 97 -11.49 -14.04 24.07
CA ASN A 97 -10.79 -14.54 25.27
C ASN A 97 -10.69 -16.08 25.37
N VAL A 98 -11.18 -16.82 24.37
CA VAL A 98 -10.98 -18.26 24.28
C VAL A 98 -9.60 -18.55 23.67
N SER A 99 -9.00 -19.68 24.02
CA SER A 99 -7.63 -20.04 23.62
C SER A 99 -7.51 -20.28 22.11
N PHE A 100 -7.35 -19.21 21.33
CA PHE A 100 -6.99 -19.27 19.92
C PHE A 100 -5.48 -19.17 19.77
N CYS A 101 -4.88 -20.14 19.07
CA CYS A 101 -3.49 -20.08 18.63
C CYS A 101 -3.45 -19.81 17.12
N PHE A 102 -2.88 -18.68 16.72
CA PHE A 102 -2.66 -18.35 15.32
C PHE A 102 -1.26 -18.80 14.90
N PHE A 103 -1.20 -19.57 13.82
CA PHE A 103 0.06 -19.93 13.16
C PHE A 103 0.15 -19.24 11.81
N PHE A 104 1.24 -18.50 11.60
CA PHE A 104 1.49 -17.79 10.36
C PHE A 104 2.48 -18.53 9.50
N GLU A 105 2.08 -18.84 8.27
CA GLU A 105 2.97 -19.35 7.24
C GLU A 105 3.06 -18.31 6.12
N LYS A 106 4.17 -17.56 6.06
CA LYS A 106 4.38 -16.57 5.00
C LYS A 106 4.86 -17.26 3.73
N LYS A 107 3.97 -17.42 2.75
CA LYS A 107 4.36 -17.80 1.39
C LYS A 107 4.78 -16.56 0.61
N LYS A 108 6.04 -16.52 0.19
CA LYS A 108 6.52 -15.54 -0.79
C LYS A 108 6.30 -16.14 -2.16
N ASP A 109 5.36 -15.57 -2.93
CA ASP A 109 5.34 -15.82 -4.36
C ASP A 109 6.61 -15.21 -4.97
N LYS A 110 7.40 -16.04 -5.66
CA LYS A 110 8.54 -15.58 -6.45
C LYS A 110 8.00 -14.63 -7.52
N TYR A 111 8.45 -13.39 -7.47
CA TYR A 111 8.02 -12.31 -8.38
C TYR A 111 8.05 -12.71 -9.85
N ARG A 112 6.99 -12.28 -10.54
CA ARG A 112 6.87 -12.06 -11.98
C ARG A 112 7.12 -10.58 -12.25
#